data_AF-A0A661WR77-F1
#
_entry.id   AF-A0A661WR77-F1
#
_cell.length_a   1.000
_cell.length_b   1.000
_cell.length_c   1.000
_cell.angle_alpha   90.00
_cell.angle_beta   90.00
_cell.angle_gamma   90.00
#
_symmetry.space_group_name_H-M   'P 1'
#
loop_
_entity.id
_entity.type
_entity.pdbx_description
1 polymer ?
#
loop_
_entity_poly.entity_id
_entity_poly.type
_entity_poly.pdbx_seq_one_letter_code
_entity_poly.pdbx_strand_id
1 'polypeptide(L)' 'MEKLGKSIAIMLASAALIGLLVILFNPTYRKTAVCILKNESTNSPVWQSNSDYYPDLVPKTGEK' A
#
# COMPACT_ATOMS: atom_id res chain seq x y z
N MET A 1 -12.46 15.80 24.86
CA MET A 1 -12.25 15.52 23.42
C MET A 1 -10.79 15.63 22.99
N GLU A 2 -10.02 16.60 23.51
CA GLU A 2 -8.61 16.83 23.11
C GLU A 2 -7.66 15.64 23.33
N LYS A 3 -7.79 14.92 24.46
CA LYS A 3 -6.99 13.72 24.74
C LYS A 3 -7.27 12.56 23.78
N LEU A 4 -8.52 12.39 23.34
CA LEU A 4 -8.90 11.32 22.42
C LEU A 4 -8.32 11.59 21.02
N GLY A 5 -8.43 12.83 20.52
CA GLY A 5 -7.85 13.22 19.24
C GLY A 5 -6.32 13.05 19.21
N LYS A 6 -5.64 13.43 20.29
CA LYS A 6 -4.18 13.23 20.42
C LYS A 6 -3.79 11.73 20.37
N SER A 7 -4.53 10.87 21.07
CA SER A 7 -4.27 9.42 21.04
C SER A 7 -4.47 8.82 19.65
N ILE A 8 -5.53 9.21 18.95
CA ILE A 8 -5.78 8.75 17.57
C ILE A 8 -4.66 9.22 16.64
N ALA A 9 -4.24 10.48 16.73
CA ALA A 9 -3.14 11.01 15.91
C ALA A 9 -1.83 10.24 16.14
N ILE A 10 -1.49 9.93 17.40
CA ILE A 10 -0.30 9.13 17.73
C ILE A 10 -0.42 7.71 17.17
N MET A 11 -1.59 7.09 17.28
CA MET A 11 -1.84 5.75 16.72
C MET A 11 -1.66 5.74 15.20
N LEU A 12 -2.25 6.70 14.49
CA LEU A 12 -2.13 6.83 13.04
C LEU A 12 -0.68 7.10 12.63
N ALA A 13 0.02 7.99 13.32
CA ALA A 13 1.43 8.27 13.06
C ALA A 13 2.30 7.03 13.29
N SER A 14 2.04 6.26 14.34
CA SER A 14 2.75 5.01 14.63
C SER A 14 2.48 3.95 13.56
N ALA A 15 1.23 3.80 13.12
CA ALA A 15 0.86 2.91 12.03
C ALA A 15 1.55 3.29 10.71
N ALA A 16 1.58 4.59 10.38
CA ALA A 16 2.29 5.10 9.21
C ALA A 16 3.80 4.82 9.29
N LEU A 17 4.41 5.01 10.45
CA LEU A 17 5.83 4.71 10.68
C LEU A 17 6.12 3.22 10.48
N ILE A 18 5.28 2.33 10.99
CA ILE A 18 5.41 0.88 10.78
C ILE A 18 5.27 0.55 9.29
N GLY A 19 4.30 1.14 8.60
CA GLY A 19 4.14 0.98 7.15
C GLY A 19 5.39 1.42 6.38
N LEU A 20 6.00 2.55 6.76
CA LEU A 20 7.26 3.00 6.17
C LEU A 20 8.40 2.02 6.43
N LEU A 21 8.50 1.44 7.63
CA LEU A 21 9.50 0.42 7.92
C LEU A 21 9.30 -0.82 7.03
N VAL A 22 8.07 -1.29 6.83
CA VAL A 22 7.79 -2.42 5.93
C VAL A 22 8.24 -2.13 4.50
N ILE A 23 7.92 -0.93 3.99
CA ILE A 23 8.39 -0.49 2.67
C ILE A 23 9.92 -0.48 2.64
N LEU A 24 10.57 0.11 3.64
CA LEU A 24 12.02 0.19 3.71
C LEU A 24 12.68 -1.17 3.80
N PHE A 25 12.16 -2.16 4.53
CA PHE A 25 12.85 -3.45 4.67
C PHE A 25 12.49 -4.49 3.61
N ASN A 26 11.39 -4.31 2.87
CA ASN A 26 10.94 -5.29 1.90
C ASN A 26 10.98 -4.75 0.45
N PRO A 27 11.83 -5.34 -0.44
CA PRO A 27 12.04 -4.83 -1.80
C PRO A 27 10.78 -4.87 -2.67
N THR A 28 9.88 -5.83 -2.41
CA THR A 28 8.59 -5.95 -3.11
C THR A 28 7.73 -4.72 -2.84
N TYR A 29 7.64 -4.29 -1.58
CA TYR A 29 6.87 -3.09 -1.21
C TYR A 29 7.55 -1.80 -1.67
N ARG A 30 8.89 -1.72 -1.73
CA ARG A 30 9.58 -0.57 -2.37
C ARG A 30 9.18 -0.41 -3.84
N LYS A 31 9.20 -1.51 -4.60
CA LYS A 31 8.80 -1.50 -6.01
C LYS A 31 7.33 -1.13 -6.17
N THR A 32 6.46 -1.68 -5.32
CA THR A 32 5.04 -1.28 -5.29
C THR A 32 4.87 0.22 -5.02
N ALA A 33 5.61 0.79 -4.05
CA ALA A 33 5.55 2.22 -3.77
C ALA A 33 5.99 3.07 -4.98
N VAL A 34 7.04 2.66 -5.70
CA VAL A 34 7.47 3.33 -6.94
C VAL A 34 6.39 3.25 -8.02
N CYS A 35 5.75 2.10 -8.21
CA CYS A 35 4.65 1.94 -9.18
C CYS A 35 3.46 2.86 -8.83
N ILE A 36 3.09 2.97 -7.54
CA ILE A 36 2.04 3.87 -7.08
C ILE A 36 2.39 5.33 -7.40
N LEU A 37 3.62 5.76 -7.10
CA LEU A 37 4.07 7.12 -7.39
C LEU A 37 4.06 7.45 -8.89
N LYS A 38 4.18 6.45 -9.75
CA LYS A 38 4.10 6.57 -11.21
C LYS A 38 2.69 6.44 -11.79
N ASN A 39 1.66 6.24 -10.95
CA ASN A 39 0.32 5.84 -11.38
C ASN A 39 0.28 4.54 -12.21
N GLU A 40 1.21 3.62 -11.94
CA GLU A 40 1.34 2.30 -12.59
C GLU A 40 0.99 1.17 -11.60
N SER A 41 -0.02 1.36 -10.75
CA SER A 41 -0.35 0.44 -9.65
C SER A 41 -0.61 -1.00 -10.11
N THR A 42 -1.15 -1.20 -11.32
CA THR A 42 -1.37 -2.53 -11.93
C THR A 42 -0.07 -3.28 -12.23
N ASN A 43 1.03 -2.56 -12.44
CA ASN A 43 2.36 -3.14 -12.65
C ASN A 43 3.07 -3.45 -11.32
N SER A 44 2.46 -3.12 -10.17
CA SER A 44 3.11 -3.36 -8.89
C SER A 44 3.20 -4.85 -8.56
N PRO A 45 4.29 -5.30 -7.92
CA PRO A 45 4.44 -6.69 -7.50
C PRO A 45 3.31 -7.19 -6.58
N VAL A 46 2.78 -6.31 -5.73
CA VAL A 46 1.65 -6.64 -4.85
C VAL A 46 0.38 -6.86 -5.67
N TRP A 47 0.12 -6.03 -6.67
CA TRP A 47 -1.02 -6.18 -7.56
C TRP A 47 -0.95 -7.47 -8.38
N GLN A 48 0.21 -7.75 -8.98
CA GLN A 48 0.45 -8.99 -9.73
C GLN A 48 0.32 -10.23 -8.85
N SER A 49 0.87 -10.18 -7.64
CA SER A 49 0.69 -11.29 -6.69
C SER A 49 -0.78 -11.46 -6.30
N ASN A 50 -1.53 -10.38 -6.12
CA ASN A 50 -2.93 -10.46 -5.74
C ASN A 50 -3.84 -10.93 -6.89
N SER A 51 -3.52 -10.64 -8.15
CA SER A 51 -4.33 -11.08 -9.29
C SER A 51 -4.41 -12.60 -9.40
N ASP A 52 -3.38 -13.32 -8.95
CA ASP A 52 -3.36 -14.77 -8.95
C ASP A 52 -4.33 -15.37 -7.92
N TYR A 53 -4.58 -14.66 -6.81
CA TYR A 53 -5.45 -15.13 -5.72
C TYR A 53 -6.86 -14.53 -5.75
N TYR A 54 -7.02 -13.35 -6.35
CA TYR A 54 -8.28 -12.61 -6.41
C TYR A 54 -8.61 -12.14 -7.84
N PRO A 55 -8.79 -13.08 -8.79
CA PRO A 55 -9.00 -12.75 -10.19
C PRO A 55 -10.27 -11.91 -10.44
N ASP A 56 -11.26 -11.99 -9.55
CA ASP A 56 -12.53 -11.26 -9.66
C ASP A 56 -12.45 -9.81 -9.11
N LEU A 57 -11.43 -9.53 -8.29
CA LEU A 57 -11.25 -8.21 -7.64
C LEU A 57 -10.21 -7.34 -8.36
N VAL A 58 -9.42 -7.95 -9.25
CA VAL A 58 -8.40 -7.24 -10.02
C VAL A 58 -8.97 -6.87 -11.39
N PRO A 59 -9.19 -5.57 -11.69
CA PRO A 59 -9.59 -5.16 -13.03
C PRO A 59 -8.55 -5.62 -14.03
N LYS A 60 -9.02 -6.30 -15.08
CA LYS A 60 -8.14 -6.83 -16.13
C LYS A 60 -7.39 -5.67 -16.75
N THR A 61 -6.07 -5.81 -16.89
CA THR A 61 -5.21 -4.83 -17.55
C THR A 61 -5.82 -4.42 -18.90
N GLY A 62 -6.37 -3.20 -18.99
CA GLY A 62 -7.01 -2.67 -20.20
C GLY A 62 -8.39 -2.01 -20.00
N GLU A 63 -9.07 -2.23 -18.89
CA GLU A 63 -10.29 -1.47 -18.56
C GLU A 63 -9.90 -0.17 -17.85
N LYS A 64 -10.00 0.94 -18.58
CA LYS A 64 -9.89 2.30 -18.02
C LYS A 64 -11.19 2.70 -17.33
#